data_AF-A0AAE1RER6-F1
#
_entry.id   AF-A0AAE1RER6-F1
#
_cell.length_a   1.000
_cell.length_b   1.000
_cell.length_c   1.000
_cell.angle_alpha   90.00
_cell.angle_beta   90.00
_cell.angle_gamma   90.00
#
_symmetry.space_group_name_H-M   'P 1'
#
loop_
_entity.id
_entity.type
_entity.pdbx_description
1 polymer ?
#
loop_
_entity_poly.entity_id
_entity_poly.type
_entity_poly.pdbx_seq_one_letter_code
_entity_poly.pdbx_strand_id
1 'polypeptide(L)'
;MFQVSCSSQRRCHCGMIANQFTSTTTSNPGRKFFKCPKPKDEEYIESFAGELMSSLDTFKNVIANLKSERDKLKEEIGALKGINQAEMNKVLKMRVFMIISWVLFVAASIMK
;
A
#
# COMPACT_ATOMS: atom_id res chain seq x y z
N MET A 1 41.31 -51.32 -28.63
CA MET A 1 40.41 -51.64 -27.50
C MET A 1 39.58 -50.40 -27.19
N PHE A 2 38.28 -50.40 -27.49
CA PHE A 2 37.40 -49.29 -27.14
C PHE A 2 36.99 -49.41 -25.68
N GLN A 3 37.52 -48.53 -24.84
CA GLN A 3 37.18 -48.47 -23.42
C GLN A 3 35.80 -47.82 -23.29
N VAL A 4 34.78 -48.64 -23.05
CA VAL A 4 33.43 -48.17 -22.72
C VAL A 4 33.49 -47.61 -21.30
N SER A 5 33.57 -46.29 -21.17
CA SER A 5 33.51 -45.61 -19.88
C SER A 5 32.06 -45.60 -19.39
N CYS A 6 31.73 -46.51 -18.47
CA CYS A 6 30.46 -46.51 -17.75
C CYS A 6 30.43 -45.30 -16.79
N SER A 7 29.93 -44.14 -17.24
CA SER A 7 29.75 -42.98 -16.37
C SER A 7 28.50 -43.17 -15.52
N SER A 8 28.65 -43.67 -14.29
CA SER A 8 27.58 -43.66 -13.30
C SER A 8 27.22 -42.20 -12.97
N GLN A 9 26.05 -41.75 -13.44
CA GLN A 9 25.54 -40.41 -13.13
C GLN A 9 25.34 -40.29 -11.61
N ARG A 10 26.05 -39.35 -10.98
CA ARG A 10 25.95 -39.06 -9.55
C ARG A 10 24.58 -38.44 -9.27
N ARG A 11 23.81 -39.02 -8.36
CA ARG A 11 22.55 -38.44 -7.88
C ARG A 11 22.77 -37.66 -6.59
N CYS A 12 22.04 -36.56 -6.42
CA CYS A 12 21.98 -35.81 -5.17
C CYS A 12 21.00 -36.47 -4.19
N HIS A 13 21.02 -36.05 -2.92
CA HIS A 13 20.05 -36.48 -1.91
C HIS A 13 18.59 -36.16 -2.28
N CYS A 14 18.37 -35.13 -3.10
CA CYS A 14 17.04 -34.81 -3.66
C CYS A 14 16.60 -35.74 -4.81
N GLY A 15 17.39 -36.75 -5.18
CA GLY A 15 17.07 -37.72 -6.23
C GLY A 15 17.43 -37.28 -7.66
N MET A 16 17.65 -35.99 -7.90
CA MET A 16 18.07 -35.45 -9.20
C MET A 16 19.53 -35.77 -9.53
N ILE A 17 19.87 -35.79 -10.82
CA ILE A 17 21.24 -35.99 -11.30
C ILE A 17 22.06 -34.72 -11.02
N ALA A 18 23.22 -34.88 -10.40
CA ALA A 18 24.12 -33.78 -10.06
C ALA A 18 24.82 -33.24 -11.30
N ASN A 19 24.97 -31.92 -11.37
CA ASN A 19 25.80 -31.28 -12.40
C ASN A 19 27.28 -31.51 -12.06
N GLN A 20 28.06 -31.92 -13.06
CA GLN A 20 29.50 -32.11 -12.94
C GLN A 20 30.25 -30.86 -13.44
N PHE A 21 31.20 -30.39 -12.64
CA PHE A 21 32.07 -29.26 -12.95
C PHE A 21 33.52 -29.72 -12.90
N THR A 22 34.39 -29.10 -13.68
CA THR A 22 35.83 -29.34 -13.65
C THR A 22 36.53 -28.06 -13.25
N SER A 23 37.38 -28.12 -12.23
CA SER A 23 38.09 -26.95 -11.75
C SER A 23 39.17 -26.52 -12.74
N THR A 24 39.18 -25.24 -13.03
CA THR A 24 40.19 -24.56 -13.85
C THR A 24 41.16 -23.74 -13.01
N THR A 25 41.07 -23.83 -11.68
CA THR A 25 41.94 -23.07 -10.78
C THR A 25 43.37 -23.61 -10.81
N THR A 26 44.36 -22.72 -10.69
CA THR A 26 45.79 -23.09 -10.67
C THR A 26 46.14 -23.99 -9.49
N SER A 27 45.47 -23.81 -8.35
CA SER A 27 45.69 -24.61 -7.14
C SER A 27 45.02 -25.99 -7.18
N ASN A 28 44.09 -26.23 -8.10
CA ASN A 28 43.35 -27.49 -8.18
C ASN A 28 42.82 -27.77 -9.60
N PRO A 29 43.71 -27.85 -10.61
CA PRO A 29 43.31 -27.99 -12.00
C PRO A 29 42.79 -29.39 -12.30
N GLY A 30 41.75 -29.50 -13.13
CA GLY A 30 41.21 -30.77 -13.61
C GLY A 30 40.34 -31.55 -12.61
N ARG A 31 40.25 -31.12 -11.34
CA ARG A 31 39.43 -31.82 -10.33
C ARG A 31 37.94 -31.67 -10.62
N LYS A 32 37.22 -32.79 -10.57
CA LYS A 32 35.77 -32.85 -10.78
C LYS A 32 35.01 -32.59 -9.48
N PHE A 33 34.00 -31.72 -9.55
CA PHE A 33 33.06 -31.39 -8.49
C PHE A 33 31.64 -31.69 -8.94
N PHE A 34 30.76 -32.01 -7.99
CA PHE A 34 29.35 -32.29 -8.26
C PHE A 34 28.47 -31.35 -7.43
N LYS A 35 27.51 -30.67 -8.07
CA LYS A 35 26.55 -29.77 -7.40
C LYS A 35 25.12 -30.15 -7.75
N CYS A 36 24.24 -30.09 -6.77
CA CYS A 36 22.80 -30.27 -6.98
C CYS A 36 22.25 -29.23 -7.96
N PRO A 37 21.43 -29.62 -8.95
CA PRO A 37 20.79 -28.68 -9.86
C PRO A 37 19.62 -27.92 -9.22
N LYS A 38 19.11 -28.36 -8.06
CA LYS A 38 18.00 -27.69 -7.38
C LYS A 38 18.41 -26.25 -7.02
N PRO A 39 17.66 -25.22 -7.44
CA PRO A 39 17.84 -23.87 -6.93
C PRO A 39 17.64 -23.90 -5.41
N LYS A 40 18.43 -23.13 -4.66
CA LYS A 40 18.30 -23.10 -3.20
C LYS A 40 17.03 -22.38 -2.73
N ASP A 41 16.36 -21.66 -3.63
CA ASP A 41 15.49 -20.53 -3.24
C ASP A 41 14.00 -20.71 -3.64
N GLU A 42 13.59 -21.80 -4.29
CA GLU A 42 12.19 -22.02 -4.72
C GLU A 42 11.20 -22.01 -3.54
N GLU A 43 11.57 -22.62 -2.42
CA GLU A 43 10.74 -22.69 -1.20
C GLU A 43 10.64 -21.33 -0.48
N TYR A 44 11.66 -20.47 -0.62
CA TYR A 44 11.68 -19.13 -0.04
C TYR A 44 10.76 -18.17 -0.81
N ILE A 45 10.69 -18.31 -2.14
CA ILE A 45 9.88 -17.44 -3.01
C ILE A 45 8.38 -17.65 -2.77
N GLU A 46 7.92 -18.89 -2.61
CA GLU A 46 6.50 -19.17 -2.38
C GLU A 46 6.00 -18.67 -1.02
N SER A 47 6.79 -18.87 0.04
CA SER A 47 6.47 -18.37 1.38
C SER A 47 6.40 -16.84 1.41
N PHE A 48 7.40 -16.17 0.82
CA PHE A 48 7.44 -14.71 0.73
C PHE A 48 6.28 -14.14 -0.10
N ALA A 49 5.90 -14.82 -1.19
CA ALA A 49 4.75 -14.42 -2.00
C ALA A 49 3.43 -14.52 -1.21
N GLY A 50 3.25 -15.56 -0.39
CA GLY A 50 2.07 -15.71 0.46
C GLY A 50 1.93 -14.60 1.51
N GLU A 51 3.02 -14.28 2.21
CA GLU A 51 3.04 -13.21 3.22
C GLU A 51 2.78 -11.83 2.61
N LEU A 52 3.36 -11.57 1.44
CA LEU A 52 3.15 -10.33 0.69
C LEU A 52 1.69 -10.19 0.24
N MET A 53 1.07 -11.26 -0.23
CA MET A 53 -0.33 -11.28 -0.65
C MET A 53 -1.29 -11.04 0.52
N SER A 54 -1.06 -11.70 1.66
CA SER A 54 -1.86 -11.46 2.87
C SER A 54 -1.74 -10.02 3.36
N SER A 55 -0.53 -9.46 3.34
CA SER A 55 -0.30 -8.05 3.68
C SER A 55 -1.03 -7.11 2.72
N LEU A 56 -0.96 -7.40 1.42
CA LEU A 56 -1.63 -6.59 0.39
C LEU A 56 -3.16 -6.56 0.57
N ASP A 57 -3.78 -7.69 0.90
CA ASP A 57 -5.23 -7.75 1.15
C ASP A 57 -5.62 -7.00 2.42
N THR A 58 -4.79 -7.07 3.46
CA THR A 58 -4.96 -6.25 4.67
C THR A 58 -4.93 -4.76 4.33
N PHE A 59 -3.93 -4.32 3.56
CA PHE A 59 -3.82 -2.91 3.14
C PHE A 59 -4.99 -2.46 2.28
N LYS A 60 -5.46 -3.30 1.34
CA LYS A 60 -6.64 -3.00 0.53
C LYS A 60 -7.88 -2.77 1.39
N ASN A 61 -8.11 -3.62 2.39
CA ASN A 61 -9.25 -3.49 3.30
C ASN A 61 -9.17 -2.19 4.13
N VAL A 62 -7.99 -1.85 4.64
CA VAL A 62 -7.77 -0.59 5.36
C VAL A 62 -8.05 0.61 4.45
N ILE A 63 -7.56 0.60 3.21
CA ILE A 63 -7.82 1.67 2.23
C ILE A 63 -9.31 1.80 1.94
N ALA A 64 -10.03 0.69 1.77
CA ALA A 64 -11.47 0.70 1.53
C ALA A 64 -12.24 1.32 2.70
N ASN A 65 -11.89 0.95 3.94
CA ASN A 65 -12.50 1.51 5.15
C ASN A 65 -12.19 2.99 5.33
N LEU A 66 -10.93 3.41 5.15
CA LEU A 66 -10.57 4.83 5.22
C LEU A 66 -11.29 5.66 4.15
N LYS A 67 -11.51 5.08 2.97
CA LYS A 67 -12.25 5.74 1.89
C LYS A 67 -13.72 5.97 2.27
N SER A 68 -14.38 4.97 2.88
CA SER A 68 -15.77 5.11 3.32
C SER A 68 -15.91 6.10 4.47
N GLU A 69 -15.01 6.09 5.45
CA GLU A 69 -14.98 7.07 6.53
C GLU A 69 -14.78 8.51 6.02
N ARG A 70 -13.86 8.70 5.07
CA ARG A 70 -13.65 10.00 4.42
C ARG A 70 -14.91 10.49 3.72
N ASP A 71 -15.62 9.62 3.02
CA ASP A 71 -16.83 9.99 2.29
C ASP A 71 -17.96 10.40 3.25
N LYS A 72 -18.12 9.65 4.35
CA LYS A 72 -19.06 10.00 5.43
C LYS A 72 -18.72 11.36 6.05
N LEU A 73 -17.45 11.60 6.39
CA LEU A 73 -17.03 12.87 7.00
C LEU A 73 -17.25 14.05 6.04
N LYS A 74 -17.06 13.83 4.75
CA LYS A 74 -17.31 14.86 3.72
C LYS A 74 -18.79 15.24 3.65
N GLU A 75 -19.69 14.29 3.81
CA GLU A 75 -21.14 14.55 3.88
C GLU A 75 -21.51 15.36 5.13
N GLU A 76 -21.00 14.98 6.30
CA GLU A 76 -21.23 15.69 7.57
C GLU A 76 -20.72 17.14 7.52
N ILE A 77 -19.53 17.36 6.95
CA ILE A 77 -18.98 18.71 6.71
C ILE A 77 -19.90 19.52 5.79
N GLY A 78 -20.46 18.89 4.75
CA GLY A 78 -21.43 19.52 3.85
C GLY A 78 -22.69 19.99 4.59
N ALA A 79 -23.26 19.12 5.42
CA ALA A 79 -24.44 19.43 6.23
C ALA A 79 -24.16 20.57 7.22
N LEU A 80 -23.06 20.50 7.97
CA LEU A 80 -22.66 21.53 8.93
C LEU A 80 -22.41 22.88 8.26
N LYS A 81 -21.77 22.89 7.09
CA LYS A 81 -21.55 24.11 6.30
C LYS A 81 -22.89 24.74 5.88
N GLY A 82 -23.86 23.92 5.47
CA GLY A 82 -25.21 24.38 5.12
C GLY A 82 -25.94 25.02 6.30
N ILE A 83 -25.91 24.38 7.47
CA ILE A 83 -26.53 24.90 8.70
C ILE A 83 -25.88 26.22 9.11
N ASN A 84 -24.54 26.27 9.17
CA ASN A 84 -23.81 27.48 9.54
C ASN A 84 -24.10 28.63 8.57
N GLN A 85 -24.17 28.38 7.26
CA GLN A 85 -24.54 29.41 6.28
C GLN A 85 -25.97 29.93 6.51
N ALA A 86 -26.93 29.05 6.84
CA ALA A 86 -28.29 29.46 7.15
C ALA A 86 -28.37 30.30 8.44
N GLU A 87 -27.62 29.92 9.48
CA GLU A 87 -27.53 30.69 10.73
C GLU A 87 -26.89 32.06 10.53
N MET A 88 -25.76 32.12 9.81
CA MET A 88 -25.09 33.36 9.48
C MET A 88 -25.99 34.32 8.70
N ASN A 89 -26.79 33.82 7.76
CA ASN A 89 -27.77 34.63 7.02
C ASN A 89 -28.86 35.20 7.94
N LYS A 90 -29.35 34.43 8.92
CA LYS A 90 -30.32 34.92 9.91
C LYS A 90 -29.71 36.00 10.80
N VAL A 91 -28.50 35.76 11.31
CA VAL A 91 -27.77 36.74 12.14
C VAL A 91 -27.50 38.02 11.36
N LEU A 92 -27.07 37.90 10.10
CA LEU A 92 -26.83 39.06 9.23
C LEU A 92 -28.12 39.86 9.02
N LYS A 93 -29.25 39.19 8.73
CA LYS A 93 -30.56 39.85 8.59
C LYS A 93 -30.97 40.59 9.86
N MET A 94 -30.79 39.97 11.04
CA MET A 94 -31.07 40.63 12.31
C MET A 94 -30.15 41.84 12.56
N ARG A 95 -28.85 41.72 12.26
CA ARG A 95 -27.89 42.83 12.39
C ARG A 95 -28.27 44.00 11.49
N VAL A 96 -28.63 43.73 10.24
CA VAL A 96 -29.08 44.78 9.29
C VAL A 96 -30.33 45.47 9.82
N PHE A 97 -31.31 44.73 10.33
CA PHE A 97 -32.53 45.31 10.90
C PHE A 97 -32.24 46.23 12.09
N MET A 98 -31.34 45.82 13.00
CA MET A 98 -30.95 46.64 14.15
C MET A 98 -30.26 47.95 13.71
N ILE A 99 -29.37 47.88 12.72
CA ILE A 99 -28.69 49.07 12.19
C ILE A 99 -29.69 50.05 11.57
N ILE A 100 -30.63 49.56 10.76
CA ILE A 100 -31.66 50.40 10.13
C ILE A 100 -32.53 51.07 11.20
N SER A 101 -33.01 50.30 12.19
CA SER A 101 -33.81 50.82 13.29
C SER A 101 -33.08 51.92 14.07
N TRP A 102 -31.79 51.69 14.37
CA TRP A 102 -30.96 52.66 15.08
C TRP A 102 -30.77 53.96 14.29
N VAL A 103 -30.51 53.88 12.97
CA VAL A 103 -30.37 55.06 12.10
C VAL A 103 -31.66 55.87 12.04
N LEU A 104 -32.82 55.22 11.89
CA LEU A 104 -34.13 55.88 11.87
C LEU A 104 -34.42 56.58 13.20
N PHE A 105 -34.10 55.93 14.32
CA PHE A 105 -34.28 56.49 15.66
C PHE A 105 -33.44 57.77 15.85
N VAL A 106 -32.15 57.73 15.51
CA VAL A 106 -31.26 58.89 15.62
C VAL A 106 -31.72 60.03 14.71
N ALA A 107 -32.10 59.75 13.47
CA ALA A 107 -32.61 60.77 12.54
C ALA A 107 -33.87 61.46 13.09
N ALA A 108 -34.83 60.68 13.62
CA ALA A 108 -36.04 61.22 14.23
C ALA A 108 -35.75 62.06 15.49
N SER A 109 -34.72 61.71 16.27
CA SER A 109 -34.30 62.49 17.44
C SER A 109 -33.64 63.82 17.09
N ILE A 110 -32.97 63.94 15.93
CA ILE A 110 -32.33 65.19 15.48
C ILE A 110 -33.37 66.17 14.88
N MET A 111 -34.43 65.64 14.26
CA MET A 111 -35.48 66.45 13.62
C MET A 111 -36.53 67.02 14.60
N LYS A 112 -36.31 66.90 15.90
CA LYS A 112 -37.25 67.26 16.97
C LYS A 112 -36.67 68.36 17.85
#